data_AF-I2K6D5-F1
#
_entry.id   AF-I2K6D5-F1
#
_cell.length_a   1.000
_cell.length_b   1.000
_cell.length_c   1.000
_cell.angle_alpha   90.00
_cell.angle_beta   90.00
_cell.angle_gamma   90.00
#
_symmetry.space_group_name_H-M   'P 1'
#
loop_
_entity.id
_entity.type
_entity.pdbx_description
1 polymer ?
#
loop_
_entity_poly.entity_id
_entity_poly.type
_entity_poly.pdbx_seq_one_letter_code
_entity_poly.pdbx_strand_id
1 'polypeptide(L)'
;MGNKQQKLTYSKVGLAFVVFYLILTLICVIWAFTVSDPKGKFVLLQLPVALQLAVIQELGYIKLFVGLSWFVIYPLIIIPTLVILYQIGAMINSFWNILRVNRK
;
A
#
# COMPACT_ATOMS: atom_id res chain seq x y z
N MET A 1 14.06 3.13 36.43
CA MET A 1 14.35 3.45 35.01
C MET A 1 13.40 2.64 34.13
N GLY A 2 12.72 3.31 33.21
CA GLY A 2 11.47 2.88 32.61
C GLY A 2 11.58 1.64 31.72
N ASN A 3 10.79 0.63 32.04
CA ASN A 3 10.49 -0.47 31.13
C ASN A 3 9.07 -0.26 30.60
N LYS A 4 8.89 0.80 29.78
CA LYS A 4 7.70 0.92 28.95
C LYS A 4 7.86 -0.11 27.84
N GLN A 5 7.46 -1.34 28.15
CA GLN A 5 7.13 -2.36 27.17
C GLN A 5 6.17 -1.68 26.17
N GLN A 6 6.71 -1.21 25.05
CA GLN A 6 5.91 -0.82 23.90
C GLN A 6 5.23 -2.10 23.46
N LYS A 7 4.06 -2.35 24.05
CA LYS A 7 3.16 -3.41 23.61
C LYS A 7 2.87 -3.04 22.16
N LEU A 8 3.50 -3.74 21.22
CA LEU A 8 3.16 -3.72 19.81
C LEU A 8 1.73 -4.23 19.70
N THR A 9 0.76 -3.36 20.02
CA THR A 9 -0.64 -3.61 19.75
C THR A 9 -0.77 -3.60 18.25
N TYR A 10 -0.80 -4.80 17.67
CA TYR A 10 -1.07 -5.00 16.25
C TYR A 10 -2.32 -4.20 15.86
N SER A 11 -2.17 -3.26 14.92
CA SER A 11 -3.32 -2.44 14.49
C SER A 11 -4.19 -3.29 13.57
N LYS A 12 -5.33 -3.77 14.08
CA LYS A 12 -6.33 -4.48 13.27
C LYS A 12 -6.81 -3.62 12.09
N VAL A 13 -6.90 -2.31 12.30
CA VAL A 13 -7.28 -1.33 11.26
C VAL A 13 -6.19 -1.23 10.19
N GLY A 14 -4.92 -1.15 10.61
CA GLY A 14 -3.78 -1.14 9.68
C GLY A 14 -3.70 -2.44 8.86
N LEU A 15 -3.91 -3.58 9.51
CA LEU A 15 -3.97 -4.87 8.84
C LEU A 15 -5.13 -4.94 7.83
N ALA A 16 -6.30 -4.41 8.18
CA ALA A 16 -7.45 -4.38 7.26
C ALA A 16 -7.15 -3.58 5.99
N PHE A 17 -6.51 -2.42 6.09
CA PHE A 17 -6.10 -1.64 4.92
C PHE A 17 -5.06 -2.35 4.06
N VAL A 18 -4.07 -2.99 4.69
CA VAL A 18 -3.07 -3.83 4.01
C VAL A 18 -3.74 -4.96 3.22
N VAL A 19 -4.63 -5.72 3.86
CA VAL A 19 -5.33 -6.85 3.23
C VAL A 19 -6.22 -6.36 2.09
N PHE A 20 -6.96 -5.27 2.28
CA PHE A 20 -7.82 -4.70 1.26
C PHE A 20 -7.04 -4.28 0.01
N TYR A 21 -5.91 -3.59 0.21
CA TYR A 21 -5.01 -3.20 -0.88
C TYR A 21 -4.45 -4.41 -1.64
N LEU A 22 -4.02 -5.45 -0.93
CA LEU A 22 -3.53 -6.69 -1.54
C LEU A 22 -4.60 -7.40 -2.37
N ILE A 23 -5.83 -7.48 -1.87
CA ILE A 23 -6.96 -8.10 -2.59
C ILE A 23 -7.22 -7.33 -3.89
N LEU A 24 -7.33 -5.99 -3.84
CA LEU A 24 -7.54 -5.19 -5.04
C LEU A 24 -6.42 -5.36 -6.06
N THR A 25 -5.17 -5.34 -5.59
CA THR A 25 -4.00 -5.54 -6.44
C THR A 25 -4.05 -6.93 -7.10
N LEU A 26 -4.38 -7.97 -6.35
CA LEU A 26 -4.48 -9.33 -6.87
C LEU A 26 -5.59 -9.46 -7.92
N ILE A 27 -6.76 -8.86 -7.69
CA ILE A 27 -7.87 -8.84 -8.66
C ILE A 27 -7.41 -8.18 -9.97
N CYS A 28 -6.76 -7.01 -9.90
CA CYS A 28 -6.24 -6.33 -11.07
C CYS A 28 -5.22 -7.18 -11.84
N VAL A 29 -4.30 -7.85 -11.13
CA VAL A 29 -3.28 -8.70 -11.73
C VAL A 29 -3.91 -9.94 -12.39
N ILE A 30 -4.82 -10.64 -11.70
CA ILE A 30 -5.53 -11.79 -12.26
C ILE A 30 -6.31 -11.38 -13.51
N TRP A 31 -7.03 -10.25 -13.45
CA TRP A 31 -7.80 -9.76 -14.58
C TRP A 31 -6.91 -9.37 -15.76
N ALA A 32 -5.71 -8.83 -15.50
CA ALA A 32 -4.73 -8.55 -16.54
C ALA A 32 -4.24 -9.80 -17.29
N PHE A 33 -4.30 -10.99 -16.66
CA PHE A 33 -3.99 -12.26 -17.34
C PHE A 33 -5.14 -12.81 -18.19
N THR A 34 -6.38 -12.36 -17.98
CA THR A 34 -7.53 -12.80 -18.80
C THR A 34 -7.75 -11.93 -20.02
N VAL A 35 -7.14 -10.73 -20.08
CA VAL A 35 -7.25 -9.81 -21.22
C VAL A 35 -6.16 -10.13 -22.24
N SER A 36 -6.58 -10.38 -23.49
CA SER A 36 -5.67 -10.64 -24.62
C SER A 36 -5.09 -9.37 -25.23
N ASP A 37 -5.80 -8.26 -25.13
CA ASP A 37 -5.35 -6.96 -25.63
C ASP A 37 -4.16 -6.43 -24.79
N PRO A 38 -2.99 -6.18 -25.42
CA PRO A 38 -1.80 -5.70 -24.70
C PRO A 38 -2.02 -4.37 -23.98
N LYS A 39 -2.87 -3.49 -24.52
CA LYS A 39 -3.14 -2.17 -23.92
C LYS A 39 -4.02 -2.32 -22.68
N GLY A 40 -5.09 -3.11 -22.74
CA GLY A 40 -5.94 -3.42 -21.60
C GLY A 40 -5.15 -4.07 -20.46
N LYS A 41 -4.24 -4.99 -20.78
CA LYS A 41 -3.33 -5.59 -19.80
C LYS A 41 -2.46 -4.54 -19.10
N PHE A 42 -1.90 -3.59 -19.84
CA PHE A 42 -1.07 -2.51 -19.29
C PHE A 42 -1.87 -1.54 -18.40
N VAL A 43 -3.11 -1.22 -18.76
CA VAL A 43 -4.00 -0.38 -17.93
C VAL A 43 -4.35 -1.08 -16.62
N LEU A 44 -4.72 -2.36 -16.67
CA LEU A 44 -5.08 -3.14 -15.48
C LEU A 44 -3.91 -3.30 -14.51
N LEU A 45 -2.70 -3.51 -15.00
CA LEU A 45 -1.51 -3.58 -14.16
C LEU A 45 -1.16 -2.23 -13.51
N GLN A 46 -1.49 -1.12 -14.18
CA GLN A 46 -1.26 0.20 -13.60
C GLN A 46 -2.27 0.57 -12.53
N LEU A 47 -3.56 0.25 -12.66
CA LEU A 47 -4.60 0.68 -11.71
C LEU A 47 -4.23 0.61 -10.22
N PRO A 48 -3.69 -0.51 -9.68
CA PRO A 48 -3.35 -0.59 -8.25
C PRO A 48 -2.11 0.21 -7.83
N VAL A 49 -1.27 0.63 -8.78
CA VAL A 49 0.03 1.28 -8.55
C VAL A 49 0.18 2.65 -9.23
N ALA A 50 -0.80 3.08 -10.03
CA ALA A 50 -0.72 4.27 -10.88
C ALA A 50 -0.58 5.54 -10.05
N LEU A 51 -1.30 5.62 -8.93
CA LEU A 51 -1.21 6.76 -8.01
C LEU A 51 0.17 6.83 -7.35
N GLN A 52 0.72 5.68 -6.96
CA GLN A 52 2.06 5.57 -6.38
C GLN A 52 3.13 5.93 -7.40
N LEU A 53 2.98 5.48 -8.65
CA LEU A 53 3.86 5.83 -9.76
C LEU A 53 3.79 7.32 -10.09
N ALA A 54 2.60 7.93 -10.04
CA ALA A 54 2.45 9.37 -10.22
C ALA A 54 3.20 10.16 -9.15
N VAL A 55 3.11 9.75 -7.88
CA VAL A 55 3.91 10.37 -6.79
C VAL A 55 5.41 10.21 -7.05
N ILE A 56 5.87 9.03 -7.47
CA ILE A 56 7.27 8.79 -7.83
C ILE A 56 7.71 9.65 -9.01
N GLN A 57 6.82 9.89 -9.98
CA GLN A 57 7.04 10.77 -11.11
C GLN A 57 7.18 12.24 -10.69
N GLU A 58 6.31 12.74 -9.81
CA GLU A 58 6.41 14.09 -9.25
C GLU A 58 7.71 14.29 -8.45
N LEU A 59 8.18 13.23 -7.79
CA LEU A 59 9.47 13.23 -7.08
C LEU A 59 10.68 13.12 -8.03
N GLY A 60 10.47 12.98 -9.35
CA GLY A 60 11.52 12.89 -10.36
C GLY A 60 12.21 11.53 -10.48
N TYR A 61 11.71 10.50 -9.78
CA TYR A 61 12.34 9.17 -9.71
C TYR A 61 11.80 8.16 -10.73
N ILE A 62 10.83 8.53 -11.58
CA ILE A 62 10.22 7.60 -12.54
C ILE A 62 11.23 6.98 -13.51
N LYS A 63 12.32 7.69 -13.81
CA LYS A 63 13.42 7.19 -14.67
C LYS A 63 14.10 5.94 -14.11
N LEU A 64 14.07 5.72 -12.79
CA LEU A 64 14.61 4.52 -12.15
C LEU A 64 13.78 3.26 -12.47
N PHE A 65 12.54 3.43 -12.91
CA PHE A 65 11.62 2.33 -13.23
C PHE A 65 11.57 2.03 -14.73
N VAL A 66 12.22 2.84 -15.57
CA VAL A 66 12.27 2.64 -17.02
C VAL A 66 13.12 1.41 -17.35
N GLY A 67 12.54 0.49 -18.11
CA GLY A 67 13.20 -0.77 -18.50
C GLY A 67 13.13 -1.89 -17.46
N LEU A 68 12.57 -1.64 -16.27
CA LEU A 68 12.29 -2.70 -15.31
C LEU A 68 11.05 -3.48 -15.72
N SER A 69 11.08 -4.79 -15.47
CA SER A 69 9.89 -5.63 -15.66
C SER A 69 8.87 -5.35 -14.56
N TRP A 70 7.59 -5.56 -14.87
CA TRP A 70 6.51 -5.44 -13.89
C TRP A 70 6.74 -6.30 -12.64
N PHE A 71 7.39 -7.47 -12.78
CA PHE A 71 7.75 -8.33 -11.65
C PHE A 71 8.69 -7.67 -10.64
N VAL A 72 9.50 -6.69 -11.07
CA VAL A 72 10.40 -5.92 -10.19
C VAL A 72 9.71 -4.65 -9.67
N ILE A 73 8.96 -3.96 -10.52
CA ILE A 73 8.25 -2.73 -10.15
C ILE A 73 7.22 -2.99 -9.05
N TYR A 74 6.48 -4.10 -9.14
CA TYR A 74 5.43 -4.45 -8.17
C TYR A 74 5.93 -4.55 -6.72
N PRO A 75 6.92 -5.39 -6.37
CA PRO A 75 7.42 -5.46 -4.99
C PRO A 75 8.04 -4.14 -4.54
N LEU A 76 8.74 -3.41 -5.42
CA LEU A 76 9.33 -2.11 -5.09
C LEU A 76 8.28 -1.06 -4.69
N ILE A 77 7.05 -1.15 -5.22
CA ILE A 77 5.96 -0.21 -4.91
C ILE A 77 5.04 -0.75 -3.80
N ILE A 78 4.70 -2.03 -3.87
CA ILE A 78 3.76 -2.66 -2.93
C ILE A 78 4.36 -2.67 -1.53
N ILE A 79 5.61 -3.10 -1.33
CA ILE A 79 6.23 -3.19 0.00
C ILE A 79 6.16 -1.84 0.75
N PRO A 80 6.65 -0.71 0.19
CA PRO A 80 6.53 0.57 0.88
C PRO A 80 5.08 1.01 1.05
N THR A 81 4.19 0.72 0.09
CA THR A 81 2.76 1.03 0.23
C THR A 81 2.13 0.28 1.42
N LEU A 82 2.44 -1.00 1.62
CA LEU A 82 1.96 -1.79 2.75
C LEU A 82 2.42 -1.22 4.09
N VAL A 83 3.69 -0.80 4.17
CA VAL A 83 4.24 -0.16 5.38
C VAL A 83 3.48 1.14 5.68
N ILE A 84 3.28 1.99 4.67
CA ILE A 84 2.55 3.25 4.81
C ILE A 84 1.10 3.01 5.25
N LEU A 85 0.38 2.09 4.59
CA LEU A 85 -1.01 1.76 4.94
C LEU A 85 -1.14 1.23 6.37
N TYR A 86 -0.22 0.36 6.78
CA TYR A 86 -0.20 -0.15 8.16
C TYR A 86 0.03 0.98 9.16
N GLN A 87 0.99 1.87 8.89
CA GLN A 87 1.25 3.04 9.75
C GLN A 87 0.05 3.97 9.83
N ILE A 88 -0.61 4.29 8.71
CA ILE A 88 -1.83 5.10 8.69
C ILE A 88 -2.91 4.47 9.57
N GLY A 89 -3.16 3.17 9.43
CA GLY A 89 -4.14 2.48 10.27
C GLY A 89 -3.74 2.42 11.75
N ALA A 90 -2.44 2.33 12.06
CA ALA A 90 -1.94 2.42 13.44
C ALA A 90 -2.11 3.82 14.04
N MET A 91 -1.88 4.87 13.25
CA MET A 91 -2.10 6.27 13.65
C MET A 91 -3.58 6.54 13.92
N ILE A 92 -4.47 6.08 13.03
CA ILE A 92 -5.93 6.20 13.22
C ILE A 92 -6.38 5.50 14.49
N ASN A 93 -5.92 4.26 14.72
CA ASN A 93 -6.25 3.52 15.93
C ASN A 93 -5.75 4.23 17.20
N SER A 94 -4.56 4.81 17.16
CA SER A 94 -3.98 5.58 18.27
C SER A 94 -4.77 6.85 18.55
N PHE A 95 -5.09 7.61 17.49
CA PHE A 95 -5.88 8.84 17.58
C PHE A 95 -7.27 8.58 18.16
N TRP A 96 -7.94 7.52 17.71
CA TRP A 96 -9.24 7.11 18.24
C TRP A 96 -9.19 6.76 19.73
N ASN A 97 -8.12 6.09 20.18
CA ASN A 97 -7.95 5.76 21.59
C ASN A 97 -7.72 7.01 22.45
N ILE A 98 -6.95 7.99 21.96
CA ILE A 98 -6.75 9.29 22.63
C ILE A 98 -8.10 10.02 22.79
N LEU A 99 -8.91 10.10 21.72
CA LEU A 99 -10.22 10.73 21.77
C LEU A 99 -11.19 10.01 22.73
N ARG A 100 -11.09 8.68 22.85
CA ARG A 100 -11.91 7.90 23.80
C ARG A 100 -11.50 8.14 25.26
N VAL A 101 -10.21 8.33 25.52
CA VAL A 101 -9.69 8.64 26.85
C VAL A 101 -10.11 10.03 27.29
N ASN A 102 -10.05 11.03 26.39
CA ASN A 102 -10.41 12.41 26.72
C ASN A 102 -11.92 12.65 26.91
N ARG A 103 -12.76 11.62 26.70
CA ARG A 103 -14.22 11.64 26.93
C ARG A 103 -14.66 10.94 28.22
N LYS A 104 -13.73 10.45 29.04
CA LYS A 104 -13.99 9.93 30.39
C LYS A 104 -13.44 10.89 31.44
#